data_AF-A0ABD0QBD4-F1
#
_entry.id   AF-A0ABD0QBD4-F1
#
_cell.length_a   1.000
_cell.length_b   1.000
_cell.length_c   1.000
_cell.angle_alpha   90.00
_cell.angle_beta   90.00
_cell.angle_gamma   90.00
#
_symmetry.space_group_name_H-M   'P 1'
#
loop_
_entity.id
_entity.type
_entity.pdbx_description
1 polymer ?
#
loop_
_entity_poly.entity_id
_entity_poly.type
_entity_poly.pdbx_seq_one_letter_code
_entity_poly.pdbx_strand_id
1 'polypeptide(L)'
;METREKSRKTNTDALEIKGRQQGGAGAAHVLAHNANRANPDSVQINLERILEEIQNFRKENSRQLDEIKIELNKTIQRIGHAEDRIEGTETRVQNVEETMKKIIKMQSQLESKQIDQEGRSRRDNIRVYNVPEDIEKNSMNDYVEQLLRDTLDFPPDTELHVERAHRALVPKPGKNARLRSIVVKFL
;
A
#
# COMPACT_ATOMS: atom_id res chain seq x y z
N MET A 1 -3.09 20.85 -9.48
CA MET A 1 -3.06 21.01 -8.00
C MET A 1 -1.69 21.55 -7.64
N GLU A 2 -1.67 22.75 -7.09
CA GLU A 2 -0.50 23.59 -6.83
C GLU A 2 0.46 23.02 -5.76
N THR A 3 1.70 23.49 -5.89
CA THR A 3 2.87 23.30 -5.04
C THR A 3 2.73 23.95 -3.66
N ARG A 4 3.44 23.40 -2.65
CA ARG A 4 3.89 24.21 -1.50
C ARG A 4 5.12 23.60 -0.82
N GLU A 5 6.27 24.01 -1.34
CA GLU A 5 7.57 23.97 -0.69
C GLU A 5 7.68 25.18 0.26
N LYS A 6 8.05 24.98 1.53
CA LYS A 6 8.28 26.06 2.50
C LYS A 6 9.64 25.92 3.19
N SER A 7 10.57 26.74 2.69
CA SER A 7 11.64 27.52 3.33
C SER A 7 12.29 27.08 4.65
N ARG A 8 13.61 26.82 4.53
CA ARG A 8 14.70 27.13 5.47
C ARG A 8 14.50 28.40 6.30
N LYS A 9 14.93 28.40 7.57
CA LYS A 9 15.79 29.44 8.18
C LYS A 9 16.66 28.86 9.30
N THR A 10 17.98 28.87 9.09
CA THR A 10 19.02 28.78 10.13
C THR A 10 19.22 30.17 10.72
N ASN A 11 19.24 30.31 12.05
CA ASN A 11 19.61 31.57 12.69
C ASN A 11 20.81 31.34 13.62
N THR A 12 21.96 31.79 13.15
CA THR A 12 23.22 31.98 13.90
C THR A 12 23.29 33.45 14.27
N ASP A 13 23.10 33.79 15.54
CA ASP A 13 23.33 35.15 16.03
C ASP A 13 24.68 35.22 16.76
N ALA A 14 25.61 35.89 16.08
CA ALA A 14 26.88 36.37 16.60
C ALA A 14 26.64 37.63 17.44
N LEU A 15 27.22 37.70 18.64
CA LEU A 15 27.22 38.90 19.47
C LEU A 15 28.42 39.77 19.11
N GLU A 16 28.13 40.88 18.45
CA GLU A 16 29.06 41.91 18.02
C GLU A 16 29.33 42.94 19.13
N ILE A 17 30.60 43.31 19.23
CA ILE A 17 31.21 44.22 20.20
C ILE A 17 30.83 45.68 19.86
N LYS A 18 30.30 46.44 20.82
CA LYS A 18 30.08 47.89 20.67
C LYS A 18 30.92 48.70 21.65
N GLY A 19 31.97 49.33 21.10
CA GLY A 19 32.69 50.41 21.74
C GLY A 19 31.85 51.69 21.82
N ARG A 20 31.99 52.43 22.92
CA ARG A 20 31.49 53.79 23.07
C ARG A 20 32.53 54.62 23.83
N GLN A 21 33.15 55.57 23.13
CA GLN A 21 33.83 56.71 23.75
C GLN A 21 32.95 57.94 23.57
N GLN A 22 32.83 58.74 24.63
CA GLN A 22 32.81 60.21 24.58
C GLN A 22 33.18 60.74 25.98
N GLY A 23 34.12 61.69 26.00
CA GLY A 23 34.77 62.21 27.19
C GLY A 23 34.14 63.48 27.77
N GLY A 24 34.78 64.02 28.82
CA GLY A 24 34.55 65.38 29.30
C GLY A 24 34.81 65.62 30.79
N ALA A 25 35.99 66.19 31.09
CA ALA A 25 36.30 67.15 32.17
C ALA A 25 36.43 66.70 33.65
N GLY A 26 37.69 66.59 34.11
CA GLY A 26 38.28 67.52 35.08
C GLY A 26 37.97 67.36 36.58
N ALA A 27 38.90 66.78 37.34
CA ALA A 27 39.40 67.31 38.62
C ALA A 27 40.61 66.49 39.08
N ALA A 28 41.72 67.18 39.36
CA ALA A 28 42.95 66.60 39.89
C ALA A 28 42.76 66.14 41.34
N HIS A 29 43.11 64.89 41.67
CA HIS A 29 43.56 64.57 43.02
C HIS A 29 44.40 63.28 43.08
N VAL A 30 45.69 63.49 43.35
CA VAL A 30 46.62 62.62 44.09
C VAL A 30 46.85 61.20 43.57
N LEU A 31 48.07 61.02 43.06
CA LEU A 31 48.81 59.78 42.95
C LEU A 31 48.74 58.99 44.28
N ALA A 32 47.86 58.00 44.34
CA ALA A 32 48.06 56.84 45.19
C ALA A 32 48.32 55.66 44.26
N HIS A 33 49.59 55.27 44.15
CA HIS A 33 49.95 53.93 43.72
C HIS A 33 49.37 52.94 44.73
N ASN A 34 48.06 52.66 44.62
CA ASN A 34 47.44 51.60 45.36
C ASN A 34 47.73 50.32 44.57
N ALA A 35 48.92 49.76 44.82
CA ALA A 35 49.20 48.39 44.46
C ALA A 35 48.09 47.56 45.11
N ASN A 36 47.11 47.16 44.29
CA ASN A 36 46.11 46.18 44.65
C ASN A 36 46.89 44.87 44.88
N ARG A 37 47.47 44.74 46.08
CA ARG A 37 48.04 43.50 46.56
C ARG A 37 46.85 42.58 46.72
N ALA A 38 46.48 41.90 45.64
CA ALA A 38 45.65 40.72 45.73
C ALA A 38 46.26 39.86 46.84
N ASN A 39 45.52 39.67 47.92
CA ASN A 39 46.00 38.90 49.05
C ASN A 39 46.40 37.53 48.49
N PRO A 40 47.67 37.07 48.62
CA PRO A 40 48.11 35.82 48.01
C PRO A 40 47.17 34.65 48.35
N ASP A 41 46.63 34.64 49.58
CA ASP A 41 45.63 33.65 50.01
C ASP A 41 44.34 33.69 49.19
N SER A 42 43.86 34.88 48.80
CA SER A 42 42.64 35.02 47.98
C SER A 42 42.82 34.52 46.54
N VAL A 43 44.03 34.67 45.98
CA VAL A 43 44.36 34.14 44.65
C VAL A 43 44.49 32.62 44.71
N GLN A 44 45.08 32.10 45.79
CA GLN A 44 45.20 30.66 46.04
C GLN A 44 43.83 30.00 46.20
N ILE A 45 42.94 30.58 47.01
CA ILE A 45 41.56 30.10 47.20
C ILE A 45 40.77 30.07 45.88
N ASN A 46 40.93 31.10 45.03
CA ASN A 46 40.25 31.14 43.73
C ASN A 46 40.78 30.09 42.74
N LEU A 47 42.10 29.86 42.72
CA LEU A 47 42.71 28.83 41.87
C LEU A 47 42.26 27.42 42.29
N GLU A 48 42.18 27.18 43.60
CA GLU A 48 41.76 25.89 44.16
C GLU A 48 40.29 25.60 43.83
N ARG A 49 39.42 26.62 43.93
CA ARG A 49 38.02 26.54 43.51
C ARG A 49 37.86 26.28 42.01
N ILE A 50 38.66 26.93 41.15
CA ILE A 50 38.63 26.68 39.70
C ILE A 50 39.07 25.25 39.38
N LEU A 51 40.10 24.74 40.05
CA LEU A 51 40.54 23.36 39.88
C LEU A 51 39.45 22.36 40.29
N GLU A 52 38.73 22.64 41.37
CA GLU A 52 37.60 21.83 41.82
C GLU A 52 36.44 21.86 40.81
N GLU A 53 36.07 23.03 40.30
CA GLU A 53 35.06 23.18 39.22
C GLU A 53 35.47 22.42 37.94
N ILE A 54 36.75 22.47 37.53
CA ILE A 54 37.25 21.73 36.37
C ILE A 54 37.19 20.21 36.61
N GLN A 55 37.54 19.74 37.80
CA GLN A 55 37.43 18.32 38.14
C GLN A 55 35.98 17.86 38.15
N ASN A 56 35.07 18.65 38.70
CA ASN A 56 33.65 18.35 38.72
C ASN A 56 33.06 18.35 37.30
N PHE A 57 33.41 19.33 36.47
CA PHE A 57 33.01 19.38 35.06
C PHE A 57 33.53 18.17 34.28
N ARG A 58 34.78 17.76 34.51
CA ARG A 58 35.35 16.56 33.87
C ARG A 58 34.61 15.29 34.30
N LYS A 59 34.27 15.15 35.59
CA LYS A 59 33.50 14.01 36.10
C LYS A 59 32.10 13.97 35.49
N GLU A 60 31.41 15.10 35.45
CA GLU A 60 30.05 15.17 34.89
C GLU A 60 30.04 14.89 33.38
N ASN A 61 30.99 15.44 32.62
CA ASN A 61 31.14 15.10 31.19
C ASN A 61 31.42 13.61 30.99
N SER A 62 32.29 13.00 31.81
CA SER A 62 32.57 11.57 31.71
C SER A 62 31.29 10.76 31.94
N ARG A 63 30.49 11.12 32.94
CA ARG A 63 29.21 10.49 33.24
C ARG A 63 28.23 10.61 32.07
N GLN A 64 28.09 11.82 31.51
CA GLN A 64 27.22 12.06 30.35
C GLN A 64 27.66 11.28 29.11
N LEU A 65 28.98 11.18 28.85
CA LEU A 65 29.50 10.38 27.75
C LEU A 65 29.22 8.88 27.93
N ASP A 66 29.32 8.37 29.15
CA ASP A 66 28.97 6.99 29.47
C ASP A 66 27.47 6.72 29.27
N GLU A 67 26.61 7.65 29.69
CA GLU A 67 25.16 7.57 29.45
C GLU A 67 24.83 7.58 27.96
N ILE A 68 25.44 8.49 27.18
CA ILE A 68 25.27 8.54 25.73
C ILE A 68 25.72 7.23 25.08
N LYS A 69 26.84 6.64 25.54
CA LYS A 69 27.33 5.36 25.03
C LYS A 69 26.35 4.22 25.30
N ILE A 70 25.73 4.21 26.48
CA ILE A 70 24.70 3.21 26.84
C ILE A 70 23.48 3.37 25.92
N GLU A 71 22.97 4.59 25.75
CA GLU A 71 21.81 4.85 24.89
C GLU A 71 22.10 4.58 23.41
N LEU A 72 23.31 4.87 22.93
CA LEU A 72 23.76 4.50 21.59
C LEU A 72 23.74 2.99 21.39
N ASN A 73 24.28 2.22 22.34
CA ASN A 73 24.29 0.76 22.25
C ASN A 73 22.86 0.18 22.23
N LYS A 74 21.96 0.70 23.08
CA LYS A 74 20.53 0.32 23.05
C LYS A 74 19.88 0.65 21.71
N THR A 75 20.21 1.80 21.14
CA THR A 75 19.68 2.23 19.83
C THR A 75 20.18 1.33 18.72
N ILE A 76 21.47 0.99 18.70
CA ILE A 76 22.07 0.04 17.74
C ILE A 76 21.37 -1.32 17.82
N GLN A 77 21.14 -1.85 19.02
CA GLN A 77 20.41 -3.11 19.21
C GLN A 77 18.97 -3.04 18.68
N ARG A 78 18.25 -1.95 18.98
CA ARG A 78 16.89 -1.75 18.49
C ARG A 78 16.83 -1.63 16.96
N ILE A 79 17.84 -0.99 16.35
CA ILE A 79 17.96 -0.90 14.90
C ILE A 79 18.21 -2.29 14.29
N GLY A 80 19.16 -3.06 14.83
CA GLY A 80 19.43 -4.42 14.34
C GLY A 80 18.18 -5.32 14.40
N HIS A 81 17.43 -5.28 15.51
CA HIS A 81 16.15 -6.00 15.59
C HIS A 81 15.09 -5.52 14.59
N ALA A 82 15.09 -4.23 14.24
CA ALA A 82 14.19 -3.71 13.22
C ALA A 82 14.62 -4.17 11.81
N GLU A 83 15.93 -4.19 11.53
CA GLU A 83 16.51 -4.70 10.29
C GLU A 83 16.17 -6.17 10.08
N ASP A 84 16.38 -7.03 11.09
CA ASP A 84 16.03 -8.47 11.02
C ASP A 84 14.52 -8.67 10.71
N ARG A 85 13.66 -7.86 11.33
CA ARG A 85 12.21 -7.93 11.10
C ARG A 85 11.80 -7.44 9.71
N ILE A 86 12.51 -6.44 9.19
CA ILE A 86 12.30 -5.92 7.84
C ILE A 86 12.71 -6.99 6.82
N GLU A 87 13.91 -7.58 6.96
CA GLU A 87 14.39 -8.65 6.08
C GLU A 87 13.43 -9.85 6.05
N GLY A 88 12.97 -10.30 7.21
CA GLY A 88 11.99 -11.38 7.30
C GLY A 88 10.64 -11.03 6.66
N THR A 89 10.23 -9.76 6.75
CA THR A 89 9.01 -9.26 6.12
C THR A 89 9.17 -9.18 4.60
N GLU A 90 10.27 -8.65 4.10
CA GLU A 90 10.59 -8.52 2.67
C GLU A 90 10.64 -9.91 2.00
N THR A 91 11.34 -10.86 2.62
CA THR A 91 11.41 -12.25 2.13
C THR A 91 10.02 -12.88 2.03
N ARG A 92 9.17 -12.68 3.05
CA ARG A 92 7.79 -13.20 3.04
C ARG A 92 6.94 -12.52 1.96
N VAL A 93 7.09 -11.20 1.77
CA VAL A 93 6.37 -10.48 0.73
C VAL A 93 6.78 -11.00 -0.65
N GLN A 94 8.07 -11.17 -0.91
CA GLN A 94 8.56 -11.74 -2.17
C GLN A 94 7.97 -13.13 -2.45
N ASN A 95 7.97 -14.02 -1.45
CA ASN A 95 7.38 -15.35 -1.58
C ASN A 95 5.87 -15.31 -1.87
N VAL A 96 5.15 -14.39 -1.23
CA VAL A 96 3.71 -14.19 -1.47
C VAL A 96 3.48 -13.68 -2.89
N GLU A 97 4.26 -12.70 -3.36
CA GLU A 97 4.14 -12.17 -4.72
C GLU A 97 4.41 -13.23 -5.80
N GLU A 98 5.43 -14.08 -5.60
CA GLU A 98 5.71 -15.19 -6.51
C GLU A 98 4.58 -16.22 -6.53
N THR A 99 4.03 -16.55 -5.36
CA THR A 99 2.90 -17.47 -5.25
C THR A 99 1.65 -16.87 -5.91
N MET A 100 1.39 -15.58 -5.70
CA MET A 100 0.27 -14.88 -6.32
C MET A 100 0.38 -14.86 -7.84
N LYS A 101 1.57 -14.59 -8.39
CA LYS A 101 1.83 -14.67 -9.84
C LYS A 101 1.52 -16.07 -10.40
N LYS A 102 1.91 -17.14 -9.69
CA LYS A 102 1.61 -18.52 -10.07
C LYS A 102 0.10 -18.78 -10.06
N ILE A 103 -0.60 -18.34 -9.02
CA ILE A 103 -2.05 -18.50 -8.88
C ILE A 103 -2.80 -17.77 -10.00
N ILE A 104 -2.47 -16.51 -10.28
CA ILE A 104 -3.10 -15.73 -11.36
C ILE A 104 -2.92 -16.43 -12.72
N LYS A 105 -1.72 -16.95 -12.99
CA LYS A 105 -1.45 -17.70 -14.22
C LYS A 105 -2.30 -18.97 -14.31
N MET A 106 -2.37 -19.75 -13.23
CA MET A 106 -3.19 -20.96 -13.18
C MET A 106 -4.68 -20.63 -13.34
N GLN A 107 -5.17 -19.57 -12.71
CA GLN A 107 -6.54 -19.12 -12.84
C GLN A 107 -6.89 -18.79 -14.29
N SER A 108 -6.06 -18.00 -14.97
CA SER A 108 -6.28 -17.66 -16.39
C SER A 108 -6.29 -18.91 -17.30
N GLN A 109 -5.44 -19.89 -17.01
CA GLN A 109 -5.44 -21.17 -17.74
C GLN A 109 -6.71 -21.98 -17.47
N LEU A 110 -7.21 -22.01 -16.23
CA LEU A 110 -8.43 -22.69 -15.87
C LEU A 110 -9.65 -22.04 -16.50
N GLU A 111 -9.74 -20.70 -16.48
CA GLU A 111 -10.80 -19.93 -17.14
C GLU A 111 -10.83 -20.24 -18.65
N SER A 112 -9.66 -20.26 -19.30
CA SER A 112 -9.56 -20.60 -20.73
C SER A 112 -10.04 -22.04 -21.01
N LYS A 113 -9.65 -23.00 -20.17
CA LYS A 113 -10.09 -24.40 -20.29
C LYS A 113 -11.60 -24.54 -20.04
N GLN A 114 -12.15 -23.80 -19.09
CA GLN A 114 -13.57 -23.79 -18.80
C GLN A 114 -14.38 -23.27 -19.98
N ILE A 115 -13.95 -22.16 -20.60
CA ILE A 115 -14.59 -21.62 -21.80
C ILE A 115 -14.54 -22.62 -22.96
N ASP A 116 -13.40 -23.28 -23.18
CA ASP A 116 -13.29 -24.30 -24.24
C ASP A 116 -14.20 -25.52 -23.95
N GLN A 117 -14.25 -25.99 -22.70
CA GLN A 117 -15.13 -27.10 -22.30
C GLN A 117 -16.61 -26.73 -22.42
N GLU A 118 -17.01 -25.55 -21.95
CA GLU A 118 -18.39 -25.05 -22.08
C GLU A 118 -18.76 -24.88 -23.56
N GLY A 119 -17.83 -24.33 -24.35
CA GLY A 119 -17.96 -24.22 -25.80
C GLY A 119 -18.22 -25.58 -26.42
N ARG A 120 -17.33 -26.56 -26.23
CA ARG A 120 -17.46 -27.94 -26.74
C ARG A 120 -18.75 -28.61 -26.31
N SER A 121 -19.10 -28.50 -25.03
CA SER A 121 -20.31 -29.11 -24.47
C SER A 121 -21.60 -28.52 -25.04
N ARG A 122 -21.55 -27.32 -25.63
CA ARG A 122 -22.72 -26.62 -26.19
C ARG A 122 -22.69 -26.50 -27.72
N ARG A 123 -21.68 -27.06 -28.41
CA ARG A 123 -21.58 -26.96 -29.89
C ARG A 123 -22.80 -27.55 -30.59
N ASP A 124 -23.30 -28.64 -30.03
CA ASP A 124 -24.43 -29.38 -30.60
C ASP A 124 -25.77 -28.82 -30.11
N ASN A 125 -25.76 -27.70 -29.38
CA ASN A 125 -26.95 -27.03 -28.90
C ASN A 125 -27.30 -25.82 -29.78
N ILE A 126 -28.52 -25.78 -30.30
CA ILE A 126 -29.12 -24.61 -30.95
C ILE A 126 -30.14 -23.97 -30.01
N ARG A 127 -30.19 -22.63 -30.01
CA ARG A 127 -31.18 -21.87 -29.24
C ARG A 127 -32.12 -21.10 -30.17
N VAL A 128 -33.41 -21.43 -30.10
CA VAL A 128 -34.47 -20.79 -30.87
C VAL A 128 -35.18 -19.74 -30.00
N TYR A 129 -35.40 -18.55 -30.55
CA TYR A 129 -36.03 -17.43 -29.87
C TYR A 129 -37.40 -17.09 -30.48
N ASN A 130 -38.21 -16.33 -29.74
CA ASN A 130 -39.50 -15.78 -30.20
C ASN A 130 -40.56 -16.81 -30.60
N VAL A 131 -40.48 -18.03 -30.05
CA VAL A 131 -41.54 -19.04 -30.19
C VAL A 131 -42.60 -18.79 -29.10
N PRO A 132 -43.88 -18.56 -29.45
CA PRO A 132 -44.97 -18.39 -28.47
C PRO A 132 -45.00 -19.49 -27.42
N GLU A 133 -45.44 -19.17 -26.21
CA GLU A 133 -45.55 -20.19 -25.15
C GLU A 133 -46.84 -21.01 -25.29
N ASP A 134 -46.80 -22.27 -24.85
CA ASP A 134 -47.91 -23.24 -24.80
C ASP A 134 -48.43 -23.74 -26.15
N ILE A 135 -47.71 -23.50 -27.25
CA ILE A 135 -48.05 -24.03 -28.59
C ILE A 135 -47.40 -25.40 -28.88
N GLU A 136 -46.45 -25.81 -28.04
CA GLU A 136 -45.58 -26.98 -28.27
C GLU A 136 -46.29 -28.32 -27.98
N LYS A 137 -47.53 -28.27 -27.49
CA LYS A 137 -48.38 -29.43 -27.19
C LYS A 137 -47.66 -30.44 -26.28
N ASN A 138 -47.77 -31.73 -26.57
CA ASN A 138 -47.33 -32.81 -25.68
C ASN A 138 -45.82 -33.14 -25.76
N SER A 139 -45.15 -32.86 -26.89
CA SER A 139 -43.74 -33.19 -27.10
C SER A 139 -42.99 -32.00 -27.71
N MET A 140 -42.00 -31.50 -26.97
CA MET A 140 -41.13 -30.41 -27.44
C MET A 140 -40.25 -30.85 -28.61
N ASN A 141 -39.82 -32.11 -28.64
CA ASN A 141 -38.97 -32.65 -29.70
C ASN A 141 -39.72 -32.64 -31.04
N ASP A 142 -40.94 -33.20 -31.06
CA ASP A 142 -41.78 -33.28 -32.26
C ASP A 142 -42.13 -31.88 -32.77
N TYR A 143 -42.43 -30.95 -31.84
CA TYR A 143 -42.71 -29.55 -32.21
C TYR A 143 -41.51 -28.87 -32.88
N VAL A 144 -40.30 -29.04 -32.32
CA VAL A 144 -39.07 -28.47 -32.89
C VAL A 144 -38.76 -29.10 -34.24
N GLU A 145 -38.93 -30.41 -34.38
CA GLU A 145 -38.70 -31.10 -35.65
C GLU A 145 -39.62 -30.57 -36.75
N GLN A 146 -40.92 -30.45 -36.46
CA GLN A 146 -41.88 -29.88 -37.40
C GLN A 146 -41.54 -28.41 -37.74
N LEU A 147 -41.23 -27.59 -36.72
CA LEU A 147 -40.86 -26.19 -36.91
C LEU A 147 -39.65 -26.04 -37.84
N LEU A 148 -38.62 -26.87 -37.66
CA LEU A 148 -37.42 -26.83 -38.48
C LEU A 148 -37.69 -27.28 -39.92
N ARG A 149 -38.49 -28.34 -40.11
CA ARG A 149 -38.90 -28.82 -41.44
C ARG A 149 -39.71 -27.76 -42.19
N ASP A 150 -40.67 -27.13 -41.52
CA ASP A 150 -41.53 -26.10 -42.12
C ASP A 150 -40.78 -24.82 -42.46
N THR A 151 -39.70 -24.50 -41.74
CA THR A 151 -38.97 -23.24 -41.92
C THR A 151 -37.77 -23.35 -42.87
N LEU A 152 -37.11 -24.51 -42.92
CA LEU A 152 -35.84 -24.72 -43.63
C LEU A 152 -35.94 -25.69 -44.82
N ASP A 153 -37.16 -26.15 -45.16
CA ASP A 153 -37.44 -27.02 -46.32
C ASP A 153 -36.54 -28.28 -46.39
N PHE A 154 -36.40 -28.99 -45.28
CA PHE A 154 -35.65 -30.24 -45.26
C PHE A 154 -36.33 -31.35 -46.09
N PRO A 155 -35.57 -32.19 -46.82
CA PRO A 155 -36.13 -33.36 -47.47
C PRO A 155 -36.84 -34.30 -46.47
N PRO A 156 -37.94 -34.97 -46.86
CA PRO A 156 -38.68 -35.87 -45.97
C PRO A 156 -37.82 -36.98 -45.36
N ASP A 157 -36.84 -37.46 -46.11
CA ASP A 157 -35.96 -38.56 -45.72
C ASP A 157 -34.79 -38.11 -44.81
N THR A 158 -34.64 -36.81 -44.54
CA THR A 158 -33.57 -36.30 -43.68
C THR A 158 -33.97 -36.47 -42.21
N GLU A 159 -33.21 -37.26 -41.46
CA GLU A 159 -33.37 -37.41 -40.03
C GLU A 159 -32.64 -36.27 -39.30
N LEU A 160 -33.38 -35.49 -38.50
CA LEU A 160 -32.83 -34.31 -37.80
C LEU A 160 -32.17 -34.66 -36.45
N HIS A 161 -32.27 -35.91 -35.99
CA HIS A 161 -31.59 -36.44 -34.79
C HIS A 161 -31.60 -35.50 -33.56
N VAL A 162 -32.79 -35.06 -33.14
CA VAL A 162 -32.95 -34.24 -31.92
C VAL A 162 -32.87 -35.13 -30.69
N GLU A 163 -31.78 -35.03 -29.91
CA GLU A 163 -31.62 -35.76 -28.65
C GLU A 163 -32.56 -35.22 -27.57
N ARG A 164 -32.61 -33.88 -27.43
CA ARG A 164 -33.40 -33.22 -26.38
C ARG A 164 -33.76 -31.79 -26.74
N ALA A 165 -35.04 -31.44 -26.64
CA ALA A 165 -35.52 -30.08 -26.72
C ALA A 165 -36.29 -29.68 -25.46
N HIS A 166 -36.06 -28.47 -24.96
CA HIS A 166 -36.79 -27.92 -23.81
C HIS A 166 -36.74 -26.39 -23.79
N ARG A 167 -37.71 -25.76 -23.13
CA ARG A 167 -37.65 -24.32 -22.81
C ARG A 167 -36.54 -24.05 -21.80
N ALA A 168 -35.95 -22.86 -21.88
CA ALA A 168 -35.00 -22.39 -20.86
C ALA A 168 -35.61 -22.52 -19.45
N LEU A 169 -34.81 -22.99 -18.49
CA LEU A 169 -35.19 -23.19 -17.09
C LEU A 169 -35.25 -21.86 -16.33
N VAL A 170 -36.08 -20.95 -16.82
CA VAL A 170 -36.43 -19.70 -16.16
C VAL A 170 -37.94 -19.66 -15.92
N PRO A 171 -38.42 -18.91 -14.90
CA PRO A 171 -39.84 -18.78 -14.63
C PRO A 171 -40.60 -18.33 -15.88
N LYS A 172 -41.85 -18.80 -16.00
CA LYS A 172 -42.72 -18.44 -17.12
C LYS A 172 -42.92 -16.92 -17.14
N PRO A 173 -42.58 -16.22 -18.23
CA PRO A 173 -42.78 -14.79 -18.37
C PRO A 173 -44.28 -14.44 -18.39
N GLY A 174 -44.62 -13.26 -17.86
CA GLY A 174 -45.96 -12.71 -17.98
C GLY A 174 -46.30 -12.28 -19.41
N LYS A 175 -47.57 -11.92 -19.67
CA LYS A 175 -48.11 -11.66 -21.02
C LYS A 175 -47.34 -10.63 -21.87
N ASN A 176 -46.61 -9.70 -21.25
CA ASN A 176 -45.82 -8.66 -21.94
C ASN A 176 -44.29 -8.83 -21.75
N ALA A 177 -43.83 -9.94 -21.18
CA ALA A 177 -42.41 -10.21 -20.98
C ALA A 177 -41.84 -11.08 -22.11
N ARG A 178 -40.50 -11.10 -22.21
CA ARG A 178 -39.79 -11.85 -23.26
C ARG A 178 -40.06 -13.35 -23.14
N LEU A 179 -40.53 -13.96 -24.22
CA LEU A 179 -40.77 -15.40 -24.35
C LEU A 179 -39.48 -16.20 -24.07
N ARG A 180 -39.61 -17.37 -23.45
CA ARG A 180 -38.46 -18.24 -23.16
C ARG A 180 -37.89 -18.84 -24.43
N SER A 181 -36.57 -18.87 -24.56
CA SER A 181 -35.93 -19.58 -25.67
C SER A 181 -36.09 -21.09 -25.54
N ILE A 182 -36.15 -21.80 -26.66
CA ILE A 182 -36.03 -23.26 -26.71
C ILE A 182 -34.55 -23.61 -26.90
N VAL A 183 -34.04 -24.53 -26.10
CA VAL A 183 -32.72 -25.13 -26.25
C VAL A 183 -32.89 -26.52 -26.83
N VAL A 184 -32.29 -26.75 -27.99
CA VAL A 184 -32.34 -28.02 -28.74
C VAL A 184 -30.93 -28.58 -28.77
N LYS A 185 -30.77 -29.84 -28.37
CA LYS A 185 -29.51 -30.59 -28.47
C LYS A 185 -29.65 -31.63 -29.59
N PHE A 186 -28.69 -31.63 -30.50
CA PHE A 186 -28.54 -32.61 -31.57
C PHE A 186 -27.52 -33.68 -31.18
N LEU A 187 -27.61 -34.85 -31.83
CA LEU A 187 -26.66 -35.96 -31.70
C LEU A 187 -25.37 -35.74 -32.49
#